data_AF-A0A9P4L6G0-F1
#
_entry.id   AF-A0A9P4L6G0-F1
#
_cell.length_a   1.000
_cell.length_b   1.000
_cell.length_c   1.000
_cell.angle_alpha   90.00
_cell.angle_beta   90.00
_cell.angle_gamma   90.00
#
_symmetry.space_group_name_H-M   'P 1'
#
loop_
_entity.id
_entity.type
_entity.pdbx_description
1 polymer ?
#
loop_
_entity_poly.entity_id
_entity_poly.type
_entity_poly.pdbx_seq_one_letter_code
_entity_poly.pdbx_strand_id
1 'polypeptide(L)'
;MELNGFDLFAFFLCSGLFGILLSAWATTDFIADREVSLLIVVFAILVSTLFFRLSSAKAVINYISRHTTEIQDKQIADMKEAHRRRVAALKYEHQMQHHQLQANLNTANVKFDRLYSDHDWISGMYQDQMRSIQEQEHRIAYLEVKLQEFGQRTPGAHMPFSAPSSQISFSNPPRRNRSTMRSPVGPSPLAQVVEVDEE
;
A
#
# COMPACT_ATOMS: atom_id res chain seq x y z
N MET A 1 17.76 -38.63 0.61
CA MET A 1 19.17 -38.58 0.18
C MET A 1 19.46 -39.88 -0.51
N GLU A 2 19.62 -39.83 -1.83
CA GLU A 2 20.08 -40.98 -2.61
C GLU A 2 21.57 -41.17 -2.30
N LEU A 3 22.01 -42.42 -2.11
CA LEU A 3 23.44 -42.70 -2.06
C LEU A 3 24.02 -42.36 -3.42
N ASN A 4 24.99 -41.47 -3.47
CA ASN A 4 25.72 -41.22 -4.69
C ASN A 4 26.40 -42.54 -5.12
N GLY A 5 26.42 -42.84 -6.41
CA GLY A 5 27.10 -44.02 -6.94
C GLY A 5 28.58 -44.10 -6.51
N PHE A 6 29.19 -42.93 -6.25
CA PHE A 6 30.52 -42.79 -5.67
C PHE A 6 30.61 -43.31 -4.23
N ASP A 7 29.62 -43.04 -3.38
CA ASP A 7 29.62 -43.50 -1.97
C ASP A 7 29.48 -45.03 -1.89
N LEU A 8 28.65 -45.61 -2.77
CA LEU A 8 28.53 -47.06 -2.93
C LEU A 8 29.83 -47.68 -3.42
N PHE A 9 30.45 -47.09 -4.46
CA PHE A 9 31.73 -47.55 -4.98
C PHE A 9 32.84 -47.48 -3.91
N ALA A 10 32.95 -46.36 -3.20
CA ALA A 10 33.91 -46.18 -2.12
C ALA A 10 33.68 -47.19 -0.98
N PHE A 11 32.42 -47.48 -0.64
CA PHE A 11 32.09 -48.48 0.37
C PHE A 11 32.45 -49.91 -0.06
N PHE A 12 32.21 -50.28 -1.32
CA PHE A 12 32.64 -51.57 -1.87
C PHE A 12 34.16 -51.71 -1.90
N LEU A 13 34.87 -50.65 -2.28
CA LEU A 13 36.33 -50.62 -2.30
C LEU A 13 36.90 -50.74 -0.88
N CYS A 14 36.37 -49.97 0.08
CA CYS A 14 36.75 -50.08 1.48
C CYS A 14 36.44 -51.46 2.08
N SER A 15 35.31 -52.08 1.72
CA SER A 15 34.96 -53.44 2.16
C SER A 15 35.91 -54.50 1.57
N GLY A 16 36.32 -54.33 0.31
CA GLY A 16 37.31 -55.18 -0.34
C GLY A 16 38.70 -55.07 0.29
N LEU A 17 39.18 -53.85 0.52
CA LEU A 17 40.44 -53.60 1.21
C LEU A 17 40.43 -54.13 2.65
N PHE A 18 39.31 -53.95 3.36
CA PHE A 18 39.10 -54.51 4.70
C PHE A 18 39.25 -56.03 4.71
N GLY A 19 38.60 -56.73 3.77
CA GLY A 19 38.71 -58.19 3.65
C GLY A 19 40.13 -58.68 3.33
N ILE A 20 40.86 -57.95 2.48
CA ILE A 20 42.26 -58.27 2.16
C ILE A 20 43.16 -58.10 3.40
N LEU A 21 42.98 -57.01 4.15
CA LEU A 21 43.74 -56.75 5.39
C LEU A 21 43.46 -57.81 6.47
N LEU A 22 42.20 -58.27 6.58
CA LEU A 22 41.81 -59.31 7.52
C LEU A 22 42.36 -60.69 7.13
N SER A 23 42.40 -60.99 5.83
CA SER A 23 43.05 -62.18 5.29
C SER A 23 44.57 -62.15 5.48
N ALA A 24 45.20 -60.98 5.34
CA ALA A 24 46.62 -60.81 5.58
C ALA A 24 46.98 -61.01 7.06
N TRP A 25 46.17 -60.48 7.99
CA TRP A 25 46.32 -60.75 9.42
C TRP A 25 46.19 -62.25 9.73
N ALA A 26 45.22 -62.94 9.12
CA ALA A 26 45.02 -64.37 9.36
C ALA A 26 46.17 -65.27 8.82
N THR A 27 47.03 -64.75 7.94
CA THR A 27 48.08 -65.53 7.26
C THR A 27 49.50 -65.05 7.56
N THR A 28 49.67 -63.87 8.18
CA THR A 28 50.97 -63.26 8.43
C THR A 28 51.03 -62.57 9.80
N ASP A 29 52.15 -62.72 10.52
CA ASP A 29 52.39 -62.09 11.84
C ASP A 29 52.78 -60.60 11.77
N PHE A 30 52.57 -59.94 10.62
CA PHE A 30 52.97 -58.55 10.40
C PHE A 30 52.04 -57.53 11.06
N ILE A 31 50.81 -57.92 11.43
CA ILE A 31 49.77 -57.02 11.92
C ILE A 31 49.43 -57.37 13.36
N ALA A 32 49.49 -56.40 14.27
CA ALA A 32 49.16 -56.62 15.67
C ALA A 32 47.63 -56.63 15.91
N ASP A 33 47.16 -57.47 16.83
CA ASP A 33 45.72 -57.61 17.18
C ASP A 33 45.04 -56.29 17.59
N ARG A 34 45.81 -55.35 18.16
CA ARG A 34 45.33 -54.01 18.51
C ARG A 34 44.95 -53.17 17.28
N GLU A 35 45.66 -53.33 16.17
CA GLU A 35 45.41 -52.57 14.94
C GLU A 35 44.18 -53.12 14.23
N VAL A 36 44.02 -54.44 14.20
CA VAL A 36 42.87 -55.14 13.61
C VAL A 36 41.59 -54.84 14.37
N SER A 37 41.63 -54.86 15.70
CA SER A 37 40.46 -54.50 16.51
C SER A 37 40.01 -53.05 16.30
N LEU A 38 40.94 -52.09 16.18
CA LEU A 38 40.61 -50.71 15.84
C LEU A 38 39.98 -50.60 14.44
N LEU A 39 40.53 -51.33 13.46
CA LEU A 39 40.04 -51.36 12.09
C LEU A 39 38.61 -51.92 12.01
N ILE A 40 38.33 -53.01 12.73
CA ILE A 40 36.99 -53.60 12.85
C ILE A 40 36.00 -52.60 13.47
N VAL A 41 36.38 -51.92 14.56
CA VAL A 41 35.50 -50.95 15.24
C VAL A 41 35.18 -49.76 14.33
N VAL A 42 36.17 -49.20 13.64
CA VAL A 42 35.97 -48.09 12.70
C VAL A 42 35.06 -48.51 11.55
N PHE A 43 35.28 -49.71 10.98
CA PHE A 43 34.44 -50.24 9.93
C PHE A 43 32.99 -50.46 10.42
N ALA A 44 32.79 -51.03 11.60
CA ALA A 44 31.47 -51.23 12.18
C ALA A 44 30.70 -49.91 12.41
N ILE A 45 31.39 -48.85 12.84
CA ILE A 45 30.80 -47.51 13.00
C ILE A 45 30.38 -46.94 11.64
N LEU A 46 31.22 -47.06 10.61
CA LEU A 46 30.90 -46.58 9.25
C LEU A 46 29.69 -47.33 8.66
N VAL A 47 29.62 -48.64 8.82
CA VAL A 47 28.48 -49.45 8.36
C VAL A 47 27.20 -49.06 9.10
N SER A 48 27.28 -48.91 10.43
CA SER A 48 26.13 -48.56 11.26
C SER A 48 25.58 -47.17 10.92
N THR A 49 26.45 -46.17 10.73
CA THR A 49 26.03 -44.79 10.39
C THR A 49 25.39 -44.72 9.01
N LEU A 50 25.91 -45.44 8.02
CA LEU A 50 25.29 -45.58 6.70
C LEU A 50 23.90 -46.22 6.79
N PHE A 51 23.77 -47.32 7.54
CA PHE A 51 22.49 -47.99 7.74
C PHE A 51 21.46 -47.07 8.42
N PHE A 52 21.87 -46.33 9.45
CA PHE A 52 21.01 -45.34 10.12
C PHE A 52 20.54 -44.23 9.17
N ARG A 53 21.41 -43.72 8.28
CA ARG A 53 21.03 -42.70 7.29
C ARG A 53 20.04 -43.22 6.24
N LEU A 54 20.24 -44.44 5.76
CA LEU A 54 19.31 -45.10 4.83
C LEU A 54 17.94 -45.36 5.47
N SER A 55 17.94 -45.83 6.71
CA SER A 55 16.73 -46.16 7.47
C SER A 55 15.91 -44.90 7.79
N SER A 56 16.57 -43.84 8.26
CA SER A 56 15.89 -42.58 8.58
C SER A 56 15.29 -41.93 7.34
N ALA A 57 15.97 -41.98 6.20
CA ALA A 57 15.43 -41.47 4.94
C ALA A 57 14.15 -42.19 4.53
N LYS A 58 14.11 -43.53 4.60
CA LYS A 58 12.90 -44.32 4.31
C LYS A 58 11.78 -44.03 5.31
N ALA A 59 12.10 -43.89 6.59
CA ALA A 59 11.11 -43.58 7.62
C ALA A 59 10.47 -42.19 7.41
N VAL A 60 11.27 -41.19 7.05
CA VAL A 60 10.77 -39.83 6.73
C VAL A 60 9.90 -39.85 5.48
N ILE A 61 10.31 -40.55 4.43
CA ILE A 61 9.50 -40.68 3.19
C ILE A 61 8.17 -41.37 3.48
N ASN A 62 8.16 -42.45 4.27
CA ASN A 62 6.94 -43.15 4.66
C ASN A 62 6.04 -42.31 5.58
N TYR A 63 6.63 -41.52 6.47
CA TYR A 63 5.87 -40.62 7.33
C TYR A 63 5.18 -39.53 6.49
N ILE A 64 5.95 -38.88 5.59
CA ILE A 64 5.43 -37.85 4.69
C ILE A 64 4.37 -38.44 3.77
N SER A 65 4.63 -39.58 3.11
CA SER A 65 3.68 -40.22 2.18
C SER A 65 2.35 -40.58 2.84
N ARG A 66 2.38 -40.97 4.12
CA ARG A 66 1.18 -41.31 4.89
C ARG A 66 0.36 -40.10 5.32
N HIS A 67 0.98 -38.92 5.48
CA HIS A 67 0.34 -37.70 5.98
C HIS A 67 0.23 -36.60 4.93
N THR A 68 0.49 -36.90 3.65
CA THR A 68 0.44 -35.90 2.56
C THR A 68 -0.93 -35.24 2.47
N THR A 69 -2.01 -36.00 2.60
CA THR A 69 -3.38 -35.49 2.55
C THR A 69 -3.67 -34.55 3.72
N GLU A 70 -3.29 -34.92 4.94
CA GLU A 70 -3.45 -34.07 6.13
C GLU A 70 -2.64 -32.78 6.04
N ILE A 71 -1.42 -32.85 5.50
CA ILE A 71 -0.57 -31.67 5.27
C ILE A 71 -1.20 -30.76 4.23
N GLN A 72 -1.71 -31.31 3.12
CA GLN A 72 -2.39 -30.57 2.06
C GLN A 72 -3.66 -29.89 2.59
N ASP A 73 -4.50 -30.62 3.32
CA ASP A 73 -5.73 -30.08 3.90
C ASP A 73 -5.44 -28.92 4.86
N LYS A 74 -4.40 -29.07 5.69
CA LYS A 74 -3.96 -28.00 6.59
C LYS A 74 -3.45 -26.78 5.84
N GLN A 75 -2.64 -26.97 4.79
CA GLN A 75 -2.16 -25.88 3.95
C GLN A 75 -3.31 -25.16 3.24
N ILE A 76 -4.30 -25.89 2.73
CA ILE A 76 -5.51 -25.32 2.11
C ILE A 76 -6.32 -24.53 3.16
N ALA A 77 -6.47 -25.05 4.37
CA ALA A 77 -7.17 -24.37 5.44
C ALA A 77 -6.47 -23.05 5.84
N ASP A 78 -5.14 -23.09 5.98
CA ASP A 78 -4.33 -21.91 6.30
C ASP A 78 -4.42 -20.86 5.18
N MET A 79 -4.35 -21.28 3.92
CA MET A 79 -4.52 -20.39 2.76
C MET A 79 -5.92 -19.76 2.71
N LYS A 80 -6.97 -20.55 2.98
CA LYS A 80 -8.36 -20.06 3.03
C LYS A 80 -8.56 -19.05 4.14
N GLU A 81 -7.97 -19.29 5.31
CA GLU A 81 -8.04 -18.38 6.45
C GLU A 81 -7.25 -17.09 6.20
N ALA A 82 -6.06 -17.18 5.62
CA ALA A 82 -5.29 -16.00 5.20
C ALA A 82 -6.05 -15.16 4.17
N HIS A 83 -6.66 -15.81 3.17
CA HIS A 83 -7.51 -15.14 2.18
C HIS A 83 -8.72 -14.46 2.83
N ARG A 84 -9.41 -15.16 3.74
CA ARG A 84 -10.55 -14.61 4.49
C ARG A 84 -10.15 -13.35 5.27
N ARG A 85 -9.00 -13.36 5.96
CA ARG A 85 -8.49 -12.20 6.69
C ARG A 85 -8.17 -11.03 5.76
N ARG A 86 -7.54 -11.31 4.61
CA ARG A 86 -7.23 -10.27 3.61
C ARG A 86 -8.50 -9.64 3.04
N VAL A 87 -9.51 -10.43 2.69
CA VAL A 87 -10.79 -9.93 2.20
C VAL A 87 -11.52 -9.11 3.26
N ALA A 88 -11.51 -9.54 4.53
CA ALA A 88 -12.10 -8.78 5.63
C ALA A 88 -11.41 -7.42 5.81
N ALA A 89 -10.08 -7.39 5.79
CA ALA A 89 -9.30 -6.15 5.87
C ALA A 89 -9.60 -5.21 4.70
N LEU A 90 -9.66 -5.74 3.47
CA LEU A 90 -9.99 -4.96 2.27
C LEU A 90 -11.40 -4.35 2.35
N LYS A 91 -12.40 -5.13 2.81
CA LYS A 91 -13.77 -4.63 2.99
C LYS A 91 -13.83 -3.52 4.03
N TYR A 92 -13.12 -3.68 5.15
CA TYR A 92 -13.06 -2.66 6.18
C TYR A 92 -12.43 -1.37 5.67
N GLU A 93 -11.30 -1.46 4.97
CA GLU A 93 -10.62 -0.29 4.40
C GLU A 93 -11.49 0.41 3.35
N HIS A 94 -12.16 -0.34 2.48
CA HIS A 94 -13.10 0.19 1.51
C HIS A 94 -14.25 0.95 2.18
N GLN A 95 -14.87 0.40 3.24
CA GLN A 95 -15.91 1.10 3.99
C GLN A 95 -15.40 2.39 4.63
N MET A 96 -14.19 2.35 5.19
CA MET A 96 -13.59 3.53 5.80
C MET A 96 -13.34 4.64 4.76
N GLN A 97 -12.80 4.28 3.58
CA GLN A 97 -12.60 5.23 2.48
C GLN A 97 -13.93 5.79 1.96
N HIS A 98 -14.97 4.96 1.84
CA HIS A 98 -16.29 5.40 1.42
C HIS A 98 -16.88 6.43 2.40
N HIS A 99 -16.76 6.20 3.72
CA HIS A 99 -17.20 7.16 4.73
C HIS A 99 -16.39 8.46 4.68
N GLN A 100 -15.07 8.39 4.48
CA GLN A 100 -14.23 9.59 4.30
C GLN A 100 -14.64 10.38 3.06
N LEU A 101 -14.89 9.70 1.94
CA LEU A 101 -15.35 10.35 0.71
C LEU A 101 -16.71 11.03 0.91
N GLN A 102 -17.65 10.36 1.57
CA GLN A 102 -18.97 10.93 1.87
C GLN A 102 -18.85 12.16 2.79
N ALA A 103 -18.00 12.12 3.81
CA ALA A 103 -17.75 13.28 4.68
C ALA A 103 -17.13 14.46 3.89
N ASN A 104 -16.20 14.17 2.98
CA ASN A 104 -15.60 15.18 2.11
C ASN A 104 -16.61 15.79 1.14
N LEU A 105 -17.50 14.98 0.55
CA LEU A 105 -18.59 15.46 -0.31
C LEU A 105 -19.55 16.36 0.46
N ASN A 106 -19.98 15.96 1.65
CA ASN A 106 -20.86 16.79 2.48
C ASN A 106 -20.19 18.12 2.83
N THR A 107 -18.90 18.09 3.19
CA THR A 107 -18.12 19.30 3.48
C THR A 107 -17.99 20.21 2.24
N ALA A 108 -17.81 19.63 1.06
CA ALA A 108 -17.75 20.37 -0.19
C ALA A 108 -19.10 21.01 -0.53
N ASN A 109 -20.21 20.26 -0.40
CA ASN A 109 -21.56 20.77 -0.64
C ASN A 109 -21.89 21.96 0.25
N VAL A 110 -21.62 21.87 1.56
CA VAL A 110 -21.83 23.00 2.49
C VAL A 110 -21.02 24.24 2.09
N LYS A 111 -19.80 24.06 1.57
CA LYS A 111 -18.99 25.18 1.06
C LYS A 111 -19.58 25.77 -0.22
N PHE A 112 -20.11 24.94 -1.12
CA PHE A 112 -20.78 25.41 -2.32
C PHE A 112 -22.05 26.19 -1.98
N ASP A 113 -22.89 25.69 -1.08
CA ASP A 113 -24.10 26.38 -0.64
C ASP A 113 -23.78 27.75 -0.05
N ARG A 114 -22.73 27.82 0.78
CA ARG A 114 -22.25 29.09 1.34
C ARG A 114 -21.74 30.05 0.27
N LEU A 115 -20.92 29.57 -0.68
CA LEU A 115 -20.42 30.40 -1.77
C LEU A 115 -21.57 30.92 -2.65
N TYR A 116 -22.57 30.09 -2.88
CA TYR A 116 -23.77 30.45 -3.62
C TYR A 116 -24.57 31.54 -2.88
N SER A 117 -24.81 31.37 -1.57
CA SER A 117 -25.50 32.40 -0.78
C SER A 117 -24.73 33.70 -0.70
N ASP A 118 -23.40 33.63 -0.55
CA ASP A 118 -22.54 34.82 -0.51
C ASP A 118 -22.58 35.55 -1.86
N HIS A 119 -22.54 34.80 -2.98
CA HIS A 119 -22.66 35.35 -4.32
C HIS A 119 -24.02 36.04 -4.55
N ASP A 120 -25.12 35.38 -4.17
CA ASP A 120 -26.46 35.93 -4.33
C ASP A 120 -26.64 37.20 -3.48
N TRP A 121 -26.11 37.22 -2.26
CA TRP A 121 -26.13 38.40 -1.41
C TRP A 121 -25.35 39.57 -2.01
N ILE A 122 -24.12 39.32 -2.49
CA ILE A 122 -23.27 40.36 -3.12
C ILE A 122 -23.95 40.88 -4.39
N SER A 123 -24.49 39.98 -5.22
CA SER A 123 -25.21 40.33 -6.45
C SER A 123 -26.42 41.22 -6.15
N GLY A 124 -27.24 40.84 -5.16
CA GLY A 124 -28.40 41.64 -4.74
C GLY A 124 -28.00 43.01 -4.22
N MET A 125 -27.01 43.08 -3.34
CA MET A 125 -26.48 44.34 -2.81
C MET A 125 -25.97 45.26 -3.94
N TYR A 126 -25.28 44.70 -4.93
CA TYR A 126 -24.79 45.46 -6.08
C TYR A 126 -25.93 46.00 -6.95
N GLN A 127 -26.97 45.19 -7.19
CA GLN A 127 -28.15 45.63 -7.93
C GLN A 127 -28.90 46.76 -7.21
N ASP A 128 -29.08 46.65 -5.89
CA ASP A 128 -29.71 47.69 -5.07
C ASP A 128 -28.88 48.99 -5.08
N GLN A 129 -27.55 48.88 -4.99
CA GLN A 129 -26.67 50.02 -5.10
C GLN A 129 -26.80 50.72 -6.47
N MET A 130 -26.81 49.94 -7.56
CA MET A 130 -27.00 50.49 -8.92
C MET A 130 -28.36 51.18 -9.06
N ARG A 131 -29.42 50.59 -8.52
CA ARG A 131 -30.75 51.22 -8.50
C ARG A 131 -30.76 52.53 -7.72
N SER A 132 -30.16 52.56 -6.52
CA SER A 132 -30.07 53.78 -5.73
C SER A 132 -29.28 54.88 -6.43
N ILE A 133 -28.21 54.54 -7.15
CA ILE A 133 -27.41 55.50 -7.91
C ILE A 133 -28.25 56.07 -9.06
N GLN A 134 -28.96 55.22 -9.81
CA GLN A 134 -29.85 55.67 -10.88
C GLN A 134 -30.95 56.61 -10.36
N GLU A 135 -31.61 56.26 -9.25
CA GLU A 135 -32.63 57.12 -8.62
C GLU A 135 -32.07 58.49 -8.20
N GLN A 136 -30.84 58.53 -7.67
CA GLN A 136 -30.14 59.77 -7.34
C GLN A 136 -29.81 60.59 -8.59
N GLU A 137 -29.28 59.97 -9.65
CA GLU A 137 -28.98 60.62 -10.92
C GLU A 137 -30.25 61.25 -11.55
N HIS A 138 -31.36 60.53 -11.55
CA HIS A 138 -32.65 61.04 -12.02
C HIS A 138 -33.12 62.25 -11.19
N ARG A 139 -32.95 62.21 -9.86
CA ARG A 139 -33.31 63.32 -8.98
C ARG A 139 -32.43 64.54 -9.21
N ILE A 140 -31.12 64.35 -9.41
CA ILE A 140 -30.18 65.43 -9.75
C ILE A 140 -30.60 66.06 -11.08
N ALA A 141 -30.81 65.26 -12.12
CA ALA A 141 -31.23 65.75 -13.43
C ALA A 141 -32.55 66.55 -13.35
N TYR A 142 -33.53 66.08 -12.58
CA TYR A 142 -34.78 66.82 -12.37
C TYR A 142 -34.57 68.17 -11.67
N LEU A 143 -33.73 68.20 -10.62
CA LEU A 143 -33.42 69.43 -9.90
C LEU A 143 -32.63 70.42 -10.76
N GLU A 144 -31.71 69.94 -11.59
CA GLU A 144 -30.97 70.76 -12.56
C GLU A 144 -31.92 71.42 -13.56
N VAL A 145 -32.85 70.67 -14.14
CA VAL A 145 -33.89 71.21 -15.03
C VAL A 145 -34.72 72.27 -14.30
N LYS A 146 -35.15 72.00 -13.06
CA LYS A 146 -35.92 72.97 -12.26
C LYS A 146 -35.12 74.24 -11.95
N LEU A 147 -33.85 74.13 -11.57
CA LEU A 147 -32.99 75.29 -11.32
C LEU A 147 -32.78 76.14 -12.57
N GLN A 148 -32.68 75.49 -13.73
CA GLN A 148 -32.61 76.17 -15.03
C GLN A 148 -33.90 76.97 -15.33
N GLU A 149 -35.08 76.43 -14.99
CA GLU A 149 -36.37 77.14 -15.12
C GLU A 149 -36.45 78.40 -14.24
N PHE A 150 -35.86 78.38 -13.03
CA PHE A 150 -35.85 79.52 -12.10
C PHE A 150 -34.72 80.53 -12.34
N GLY A 151 -33.98 80.41 -13.45
CA GLY A 151 -32.98 81.40 -13.85
C GLY A 151 -31.69 81.41 -13.03
N GLN A 152 -31.50 80.47 -12.11
CA GLN A 152 -30.23 80.29 -11.40
C GLN A 152 -29.28 79.45 -12.25
N ARG A 153 -28.59 80.11 -13.19
CA ARG A 153 -27.47 79.49 -13.92
C ARG A 153 -26.21 79.54 -13.06
N THR A 154 -25.89 78.44 -12.39
CA THR A 154 -24.50 78.21 -11.96
C THR A 154 -23.77 77.50 -13.10
N PRO A 155 -22.57 77.93 -13.53
CA PRO A 155 -21.83 77.24 -14.58
C PRO A 155 -21.46 75.84 -14.09
N GLY A 156 -21.91 74.82 -14.82
CA GLY A 156 -21.74 73.42 -14.46
C GLY A 156 -20.28 73.03 -14.35
N ALA A 157 -19.84 72.66 -13.15
CA ALA A 157 -18.77 71.70 -13.00
C ALA A 157 -19.34 70.33 -13.39
N HIS A 158 -19.37 70.02 -14.69
CA HIS A 158 -19.45 68.65 -15.15
C HIS A 158 -18.18 67.93 -14.70
N MET A 159 -18.12 67.50 -13.44
CA MET A 159 -17.35 66.32 -13.11
C MET A 159 -18.26 65.12 -13.44
N PRO A 160 -17.85 64.21 -14.33
CA PRO A 160 -18.55 62.94 -14.41
C PRO A 160 -18.40 62.31 -13.03
N PHE A 161 -19.52 62.04 -12.35
CA PHE A 161 -19.54 61.07 -11.26
C PHE A 161 -19.40 59.69 -11.88
N SER A 162 -18.27 59.44 -12.55
CA SER A 162 -17.92 58.14 -13.10
C SER A 162 -17.56 57.22 -11.94
N ALA A 163 -18.60 56.68 -11.31
CA ALA A 163 -18.56 55.82 -10.14
C ALA A 163 -17.85 56.43 -8.91
N PRO A 164 -18.26 56.11 -7.67
CA PRO A 164 -17.27 56.18 -6.59
C PRO A 164 -16.06 55.37 -7.07
N SER A 165 -14.84 55.88 -6.88
CA SER A 165 -13.65 55.05 -7.01
C SER A 165 -13.75 53.97 -5.95
N SER A 166 -14.46 52.89 -6.27
CA SER A 166 -14.37 51.65 -5.54
C SER A 166 -12.92 51.23 -5.77
N GLN A 167 -12.04 51.65 -4.86
CA GLN A 167 -10.79 50.95 -4.58
C GLN A 167 -11.20 49.55 -4.14
N ILE A 168 -11.65 48.73 -5.09
CA ILE A 168 -11.78 47.30 -4.92
C ILE A 168 -10.33 46.81 -4.93
N SER A 169 -9.66 47.02 -3.80
CA SER A 169 -8.50 46.24 -3.46
C SER A 169 -9.04 44.82 -3.30
N PHE A 170 -8.96 44.04 -4.37
CA PHE A 170 -9.07 42.60 -4.25
C PHE A 170 -7.92 42.20 -3.34
N SER A 171 -8.21 41.95 -2.05
CA SER A 171 -7.27 41.31 -1.16
C SER A 171 -6.78 40.05 -1.87
N ASN A 172 -5.46 39.89 -2.01
CA ASN A 172 -4.90 38.70 -2.65
C ASN A 172 -5.58 37.45 -2.07
N PRO A 173 -6.03 36.51 -2.91
CA PRO A 173 -6.70 35.31 -2.43
C PRO A 173 -5.79 34.62 -1.41
N PRO A 174 -6.35 34.07 -0.31
CA PRO A 174 -5.56 33.43 0.73
C PRO A 174 -4.66 32.38 0.08
N ARG A 175 -3.35 32.55 0.27
CA ARG A 175 -2.32 31.68 -0.30
C ARG A 175 -2.63 30.25 0.18
N ARG A 176 -3.01 29.39 -0.76
CA ARG A 176 -3.33 27.98 -0.52
C ARG A 176 -2.11 27.33 0.13
N ASN A 177 -2.11 27.24 1.46
CA ASN A 177 -1.21 26.34 2.17
C ASN A 177 -1.62 24.94 1.73
N ARG A 178 -0.87 24.39 0.76
CA ARG A 178 -0.89 22.96 0.48
C ARG A 178 -0.46 22.30 1.78
N SER A 179 -1.44 21.87 2.57
CA SER A 179 -1.20 20.84 3.56
C SER A 179 -0.75 19.63 2.75
N THR A 180 0.56 19.41 2.73
CA THR A 180 1.14 18.13 2.41
C THR A 180 0.62 17.17 3.48
N MET A 181 -0.58 16.63 3.26
CA MET A 181 -1.01 15.38 3.88
C MET A 181 -0.10 14.30 3.32
N ARG A 182 1.12 14.24 3.85
CA ARG A 182 1.97 13.06 3.76
C ARG A 182 1.41 12.08 4.76
N SER A 183 0.36 11.36 4.34
CA SER A 183 -0.06 10.14 5.04
C SER A 183 1.14 9.20 5.08
N PRO A 184 1.44 8.53 6.21
CA PRO A 184 2.40 7.44 6.24
C PRO A 184 1.73 6.26 5.51
N VAL A 185 1.83 6.25 4.19
CA VAL A 185 1.33 5.13 3.37
C VAL A 185 2.32 3.98 3.52
N GLY A 186 2.12 3.18 4.58
CA GLY A 186 2.42 1.76 4.45
C GLY A 186 1.58 1.18 3.32
N PRO A 187 2.03 0.11 2.63
CA PRO A 187 1.31 -0.43 1.48
C PRO A 187 -0.11 -0.81 1.90
N SER A 188 -1.07 -0.01 1.44
CA SER A 188 -2.50 -0.25 1.61
C SER A 188 -2.87 -1.51 0.83
N PRO A 189 -3.65 -2.43 1.41
CA PRO A 189 -4.19 -3.58 0.69
C PRO A 189 -4.90 -3.21 -0.61
N LEU A 190 -5.57 -2.04 -0.69
CA LEU A 190 -6.16 -1.55 -1.94
C LEU A 190 -5.13 -1.23 -3.02
N ALA A 191 -3.95 -0.73 -2.64
CA ALA A 191 -2.88 -0.41 -3.59
C ALA A 191 -2.30 -1.67 -4.27
N GLN A 192 -2.50 -2.86 -3.70
CA GLN A 192 -2.03 -4.13 -4.26
C GLN A 192 -3.03 -4.82 -5.22
N VAL A 193 -4.24 -4.28 -5.41
CA VAL A 193 -5.31 -4.93 -6.21
C VAL A 193 -5.37 -4.38 -7.65
N VAL A 194 -4.56 -3.39 -8.01
CA VAL A 194 -4.74 -2.60 -9.25
C VAL A 194 -4.09 -3.22 -10.51
N GLU A 195 -3.29 -4.28 -10.42
CA GLU A 195 -2.68 -4.89 -11.61
C GLU A 195 -3.32 -6.26 -11.90
N VAL A 196 -4.42 -6.25 -12.65
CA VAL A 196 -4.78 -7.36 -13.53
C VAL A 196 -4.71 -6.78 -14.94
N ASP A 197 -3.58 -6.99 -15.60
CA ASP A 197 -3.44 -6.70 -17.03
C ASP A 197 -4.52 -7.49 -17.79
N GLU A 198 -5.41 -6.78 -18.46
CA GLU A 198 -6.31 -7.35 -19.46
C GLU A 198 -5.47 -7.63 -20.72
N GLU A 199 -5.10 -8.89 -20.94
CA GLU A 199 -4.72 -9.41 -22.27
C GLU A 199 -5.96 -9.72 -23.13
#